data_AF-A0A973GQE7-F1
#
_entry.id   AF-A0A973GQE7-F1
#
_cell.length_a   1.000
_cell.length_b   1.000
_cell.length_c   1.000
_cell.angle_alpha   90.00
_cell.angle_beta   90.00
_cell.angle_gamma   90.00
#
_symmetry.space_group_name_H-M   'P 1'
#
loop_
_entity.id
_entity.type
_entity.pdbx_description
1 polymer ?
#
loop_
_entity_poly.entity_id
_entity_poly.type
_entity_poly.pdbx_seq_one_letter_code
_entity_poly.pdbx_strand_id
1 'polypeptide(L)'
;ASDRVMMSRGAFHKGHTLTKEDVYATLMDSVRIPKGAIRNESGVYGKTLTRSIVASVPLTDAMVSETEVVKRGRRIVMYVEAPGFTVKTAGELKQDASVGGEVSVLNLASKKTIRGQLVDADTVRVGF
;
A
#
# COMPACT_ATOMS: atom_id res chain seq x y z
N ALA A 1 -9.56 27.78 -17.30
CA ALA A 1 -10.16 26.54 -17.83
C ALA A 1 -10.37 25.61 -16.65
N SER A 2 -11.41 24.78 -16.65
CA SER A 2 -11.62 23.78 -15.59
C SER A 2 -11.26 22.41 -16.12
N ASP A 3 -10.69 21.58 -15.26
CA ASP A 3 -10.30 20.21 -15.59
C ASP A 3 -10.82 19.26 -14.50
N ARG A 4 -10.99 17.99 -14.86
CA ARG A 4 -11.55 16.96 -13.99
C ARG A 4 -10.50 16.46 -13.02
N VAL A 5 -10.84 16.41 -11.74
CA VAL A 5 -9.97 15.94 -10.66
C VAL A 5 -10.72 14.95 -9.77
N MET A 6 -10.04 13.89 -9.34
CA MET A 6 -10.55 12.92 -8.38
C MET A 6 -10.37 13.43 -6.95
N MET A 7 -11.41 13.34 -6.14
CA MET A 7 -11.49 13.85 -4.78
C MET A 7 -11.84 12.73 -3.80
N SER A 8 -11.39 12.83 -2.55
CA SER A 8 -11.82 11.93 -1.47
C SER A 8 -13.22 12.26 -0.97
N ARG A 9 -14.09 11.26 -0.77
CA ARG A 9 -15.40 11.44 -0.11
C ARG A 9 -15.30 11.54 1.41
N GLY A 10 -14.30 10.89 2.00
CA GLY A 10 -14.13 10.78 3.43
C GLY A 10 -12.68 11.00 3.86
N ALA A 11 -12.48 10.99 5.18
CA ALA A 11 -11.14 10.89 5.75
C ALA A 11 -10.73 9.42 5.81
N PHE A 12 -9.52 9.12 5.34
CA PHE A 12 -9.00 7.76 5.28
C PHE A 12 -7.58 7.73 5.81
N HIS A 13 -7.24 6.65 6.51
CA HIS A 13 -5.90 6.47 7.06
C HIS A 13 -4.91 5.97 6.00
N LYS A 14 -3.61 6.15 6.26
CA LYS A 14 -2.55 5.45 5.54
C LYS A 14 -2.85 3.95 5.46
N GLY A 15 -2.60 3.34 4.31
CA GLY A 15 -2.86 1.92 4.07
C GLY A 15 -4.30 1.60 3.68
N HIS A 16 -5.20 2.59 3.59
CA HIS A 16 -6.54 2.38 3.05
C HIS A 16 -6.48 2.21 1.53
N THR A 17 -7.15 1.19 1.00
CA THR A 17 -7.28 0.94 -0.44
C THR A 17 -8.51 1.68 -0.96
N LEU A 18 -8.31 2.59 -1.91
CA LEU A 18 -9.38 3.42 -2.43
C LEU A 18 -10.31 2.60 -3.34
N THR A 19 -11.59 2.62 -3.01
CA THR A 19 -12.67 2.00 -3.76
C THR A 19 -13.48 3.04 -4.55
N LYS A 20 -14.49 2.60 -5.31
CA LYS A 20 -15.38 3.51 -6.06
C LYS A 20 -16.21 4.38 -5.12
N GLU A 21 -16.53 3.85 -3.96
CA GLU A 21 -17.34 4.47 -2.93
C GLU A 21 -16.56 5.54 -2.16
N ASP A 22 -15.23 5.48 -2.16
CA ASP A 22 -14.37 6.39 -1.39
C ASP A 22 -14.08 7.71 -2.11
N VAL A 23 -14.37 7.81 -3.40
CA VAL A 23 -13.92 8.93 -4.24
C VAL A 23 -15.01 9.41 -5.20
N TYR A 24 -14.83 10.63 -5.70
CA TYR A 24 -15.70 11.24 -6.69
C TYR A 24 -14.92 12.18 -7.61
N ALA A 25 -15.41 12.37 -8.84
CA ALA A 25 -14.85 13.34 -9.76
C ALA A 25 -15.52 14.70 -9.61
N THR A 26 -14.75 15.78 -9.67
CA THR A 26 -15.26 17.16 -9.74
C THR A 26 -14.49 17.96 -10.78
N LEU A 27 -15.08 19.04 -11.29
CA LEU A 27 -14.35 20.05 -12.06
C LEU A 27 -13.68 21.03 -11.11
N MET A 28 -12.41 21.31 -11.37
CA MET A 28 -11.60 22.26 -10.61
C MET A 28 -10.92 23.23 -11.59
N ASP A 29 -10.85 24.50 -11.23
CA ASP A 29 -10.11 25.49 -12.03
C ASP A 29 -8.63 25.08 -12.12
N SER A 30 -8.07 25.04 -13.33
CA SER A 30 -6.70 24.59 -13.59
C SER A 30 -5.66 25.28 -12.73
N VAL A 31 -5.87 26.54 -12.35
CA VAL A 31 -4.96 27.31 -11.47
C VAL A 31 -4.93 26.76 -10.05
N ARG A 32 -6.01 26.09 -9.61
CA ARG A 32 -6.14 25.52 -8.26
C ARG A 32 -5.83 24.02 -8.21
N ILE A 33 -5.58 23.38 -9.35
CA ILE A 33 -5.28 21.94 -9.41
C ILE A 33 -3.87 21.70 -8.88
N PRO A 34 -3.70 20.87 -7.82
CA PRO A 34 -2.39 20.51 -7.34
C PRO A 34 -1.59 19.75 -8.40
N LYS A 35 -0.26 19.92 -8.38
CA LYS A 35 0.63 19.15 -9.25
C LYS A 35 0.45 17.64 -8.98
N GLY A 36 0.30 16.86 -10.04
CA GLY A 36 0.09 15.41 -9.95
C GLY A 36 -1.32 15.01 -9.51
N ALA A 37 -2.31 15.91 -9.61
CA ALA A 37 -3.70 15.55 -9.37
C ALA A 37 -4.19 14.49 -10.37
N ILE A 38 -4.84 13.47 -9.84
CA ILE A 38 -5.34 12.34 -10.61
C ILE A 38 -6.65 12.75 -11.29
N ARG A 39 -6.76 12.47 -12.59
CA ARG A 39 -7.86 12.94 -13.45
C ARG A 39 -8.82 11.83 -13.88
N ASN A 40 -8.51 10.58 -13.56
CA ASN A 40 -9.25 9.41 -14.00
C ASN A 40 -9.34 8.37 -12.88
N GLU A 41 -10.28 7.45 -13.08
CA GLU A 41 -10.60 6.39 -12.13
C GLU A 41 -9.48 5.36 -11.97
N SER A 42 -8.80 5.00 -13.05
CA SER A 42 -7.69 4.03 -13.05
C SER A 42 -6.47 4.52 -12.25
N GLY A 43 -6.31 5.83 -12.11
CA GLY A 43 -5.30 6.43 -11.24
C GLY A 43 -5.63 6.34 -9.75
N VAL A 44 -6.82 5.87 -9.36
CA VAL A 44 -7.29 5.89 -7.96
C VAL A 44 -7.75 4.52 -7.47
N TYR A 45 -8.63 3.86 -8.22
CA TYR A 45 -9.28 2.63 -7.77
C TYR A 45 -8.27 1.50 -7.57
N GLY A 46 -8.36 0.83 -6.41
CA GLY A 46 -7.47 -0.25 -6.02
C GLY A 46 -6.09 0.21 -5.55
N LYS A 47 -5.76 1.52 -5.64
CA LYS A 47 -4.52 2.05 -5.09
C LYS A 47 -4.64 2.28 -3.58
N THR A 48 -3.53 2.12 -2.89
CA THR A 48 -3.40 2.27 -1.45
C THR A 48 -2.89 3.66 -1.11
N LEU A 49 -3.48 4.29 -0.09
CA LEU A 49 -2.98 5.54 0.45
C LEU A 49 -1.63 5.38 1.15
N THR A 50 -0.64 6.18 0.74
CA THR A 50 0.70 6.22 1.36
C THR A 50 0.75 7.10 2.61
N ARG A 51 -0.27 7.94 2.80
CA ARG A 51 -0.48 8.84 3.93
C ARG A 51 -1.97 8.96 4.26
N SER A 52 -2.31 9.37 5.49
CA SER A 52 -3.70 9.69 5.83
C SER A 52 -4.17 10.96 5.10
N ILE A 53 -5.44 11.00 4.71
CA ILE A 53 -6.08 12.14 4.04
C ILE A 53 -7.39 12.51 4.75
N VAL A 54 -7.83 13.75 4.56
CA VAL A 54 -9.14 14.24 5.04
C VAL A 54 -10.17 14.19 3.91
N ALA A 55 -11.45 14.43 4.24
CA ALA A 55 -12.52 14.47 3.25
C ALA A 55 -12.38 15.67 2.30
N SER A 56 -12.90 15.53 1.09
CA SER A 56 -13.00 16.57 0.07
C SER A 56 -11.66 17.19 -0.34
N VAL A 57 -10.60 16.38 -0.41
CA VAL A 57 -9.29 16.81 -0.95
C VAL A 57 -9.00 16.21 -2.31
N PRO A 58 -8.29 16.95 -3.20
CA PRO A 58 -7.79 16.39 -4.45
C PRO A 58 -6.80 15.25 -4.19
N LEU A 59 -7.05 14.11 -4.82
CA LEU A 59 -6.12 12.98 -4.81
C LEU A 59 -5.00 13.22 -5.80
N THR A 60 -3.77 13.02 -5.35
CA THR A 60 -2.57 13.15 -6.17
C THR A 60 -1.79 11.85 -6.20
N ASP A 61 -1.00 11.65 -7.25
CA ASP A 61 -0.15 10.45 -7.41
C ASP A 61 0.78 10.24 -6.20
N ALA A 62 1.20 11.32 -5.53
CA ALA A 62 2.05 11.24 -4.34
C ALA A 62 1.32 10.76 -3.07
N MET A 63 -0.01 10.64 -3.10
CA MET A 63 -0.83 10.14 -1.99
C MET A 63 -1.20 8.68 -2.14
N VAL A 64 -1.03 8.10 -3.34
CA VAL A 64 -1.46 6.74 -3.65
C VAL A 64 -0.29 5.90 -4.13
N SER A 65 -0.39 4.60 -3.95
CA SER A 65 0.57 3.62 -4.44
C SER A 65 -0.18 2.41 -4.97
N GLU A 66 0.35 1.78 -6.01
CA GLU A 66 -0.19 0.51 -6.54
C GLU A 66 0.05 -0.66 -5.60
N THR A 67 0.76 -0.41 -4.52
CA THR A 67 1.16 -1.41 -3.57
C THR A 67 -0.04 -1.93 -2.77
N GLU A 68 -0.33 -3.21 -2.97
CA GLU A 68 -1.27 -4.00 -2.19
C GLU A 68 -0.92 -3.96 -0.69
N VAL A 69 -1.94 -3.75 0.16
CA VAL A 69 -1.80 -3.87 1.62
C VAL A 69 -2.18 -5.27 2.06
N VAL A 70 -1.21 -5.95 2.63
CA VAL A 70 -1.37 -7.25 3.26
C VAL A 70 -1.64 -7.06 4.74
N LYS A 71 -2.68 -7.71 5.24
CA LYS A 71 -3.12 -7.59 6.63
C LYS A 71 -2.28 -8.41 7.60
N ARG A 72 -2.21 -7.94 8.84
CA ARG A 72 -1.72 -8.73 9.99
C ARG A 72 -2.42 -10.09 10.04
N GLY A 73 -1.69 -11.12 10.46
CA GLY A 73 -2.20 -12.48 10.58
C GLY A 73 -2.17 -13.27 9.26
N ARG A 74 -1.82 -12.61 8.14
CA ARG A 74 -1.61 -13.32 6.88
C ARG A 74 -0.47 -14.32 7.02
N ARG A 75 -0.72 -15.56 6.62
CA ARG A 75 0.31 -16.58 6.45
C ARG A 75 1.09 -16.30 5.18
N ILE A 76 2.41 -16.27 5.30
CA ILE A 76 3.33 -15.93 4.22
C ILE A 76 4.51 -16.92 4.21
N VAL A 77 5.31 -16.90 3.15
CA VAL A 77 6.60 -17.59 3.06
C VAL A 77 7.72 -16.57 3.27
N MET A 78 8.53 -16.77 4.30
CA MET A 78 9.80 -16.06 4.43
C MET A 78 10.87 -16.78 3.65
N TYR A 79 11.75 -16.04 2.99
CA TYR A 79 12.93 -16.60 2.36
C TYR A 79 14.20 -15.78 2.61
N VAL A 80 15.33 -16.47 2.62
CA VAL A 80 16.68 -15.91 2.69
C VAL A 80 17.49 -16.44 1.51
N GLU A 81 18.20 -15.55 0.82
CA GLU A 81 19.08 -15.89 -0.32
C GLU A 81 20.54 -15.65 0.06
N ALA A 82 21.35 -16.71 0.02
CA ALA A 82 22.81 -16.64 0.14
C ALA A 82 23.47 -17.21 -1.12
N PRO A 83 24.76 -16.93 -1.36
CA PRO A 83 25.49 -17.57 -2.46
C PRO A 83 25.37 -19.11 -2.37
N GLY A 84 24.71 -19.71 -3.37
CA GLY A 84 24.57 -21.16 -3.51
C GLY A 84 23.38 -21.80 -2.78
N PHE A 85 22.57 -21.07 -2.00
CA PHE A 85 21.36 -21.66 -1.40
C PHE A 85 20.26 -20.64 -1.05
N THR A 86 19.02 -21.14 -1.02
CA THR A 86 17.83 -20.39 -0.58
C THR A 86 17.11 -21.17 0.51
N VAL A 87 16.85 -20.54 1.65
CA VAL A 87 16.07 -21.14 2.74
C VAL A 87 14.68 -20.53 2.72
N LYS A 88 13.64 -21.37 2.81
CA LYS A 88 12.24 -20.94 2.91
C LYS A 88 11.59 -21.47 4.18
N THR A 89 10.74 -20.67 4.81
CA THR A 89 10.00 -21.07 6.00
C THR A 89 8.67 -20.34 6.11
N ALA A 90 7.69 -20.94 6.78
CA ALA A 90 6.38 -20.33 6.96
C ALA A 90 6.41 -19.25 8.05
N GLY A 91 5.70 -18.16 7.79
CA GLY A 91 5.59 -17.04 8.69
C GLY A 91 4.17 -16.49 8.79
N GLU A 92 3.95 -15.64 9.78
CA GLU A 92 2.72 -14.87 9.94
C GLU A 92 3.06 -13.39 10.14
N LEU A 93 2.44 -12.50 9.34
CA LEU A 93 2.62 -11.07 9.51
C LEU A 93 2.12 -10.61 10.88
N LYS A 94 2.94 -9.83 11.59
CA LYS A 94 2.59 -9.25 12.90
C LYS A 94 2.05 -7.83 12.79
N GLN A 95 1.97 -7.28 11.59
CA GLN A 95 1.43 -5.95 11.30
C GLN A 95 0.84 -5.91 9.88
N ASP A 96 -0.01 -4.92 9.63
CA ASP A 96 -0.42 -4.55 8.28
C ASP A 96 0.79 -3.97 7.54
N ALA A 97 0.93 -4.30 6.26
CA ALA A 97 2.08 -3.89 5.48
C ALA A 97 1.74 -3.75 4.01
N SER A 98 2.37 -2.79 3.37
CA SER A 98 2.31 -2.64 1.92
C SER A 98 3.46 -3.43 1.29
N VAL A 99 3.21 -4.10 0.15
CA VAL A 99 4.27 -4.72 -0.67
C VAL A 99 5.45 -3.75 -0.92
N GLY A 100 6.68 -4.25 -0.87
CA GLY A 100 7.92 -3.46 -0.84
C GLY A 100 8.26 -2.81 0.51
N GLY A 101 7.36 -2.81 1.49
CA GLY A 101 7.59 -2.28 2.83
C GLY A 101 8.34 -3.23 3.77
N GLU A 102 8.95 -2.69 4.82
CA GLU A 102 9.54 -3.47 5.91
C GLU A 102 8.44 -4.02 6.83
N VAL A 103 8.56 -5.29 7.21
CA VAL A 103 7.57 -6.03 7.98
C VAL A 103 8.20 -6.80 9.13
N SER A 104 7.36 -7.16 10.10
CA SER A 104 7.73 -8.07 11.19
C SER A 104 6.89 -9.33 11.04
N VAL A 105 7.55 -10.48 10.99
CA VAL A 105 6.94 -11.79 10.73
C VAL A 105 7.26 -12.71 11.89
N LEU A 106 6.26 -13.41 12.42
CA LEU A 106 6.48 -14.52 13.33
C LEU A 106 6.84 -15.77 12.52
N ASN A 107 8.04 -16.30 12.71
CA ASN A 107 8.41 -17.61 12.22
C ASN A 107 7.58 -18.69 12.94
N LEU A 108 6.77 -19.42 12.19
CA LEU A 108 5.85 -20.40 12.77
C LEU A 108 6.56 -21.64 13.33
N ALA A 109 7.75 -21.96 12.81
CA ALA A 109 8.57 -23.09 13.26
C ALA A 109 9.36 -22.75 14.53
N SER A 110 10.06 -21.61 14.55
CA SER A 110 10.93 -21.24 15.68
C SER A 110 10.27 -20.35 16.73
N LYS A 111 9.08 -19.82 16.43
CA LYS A 111 8.36 -18.82 17.24
C LYS A 111 9.10 -17.48 17.41
N LYS A 112 10.19 -17.24 16.67
CA LYS A 112 10.90 -15.96 16.69
C LYS A 112 10.25 -14.95 15.74
N THR A 113 10.27 -13.66 16.11
CA THR A 113 9.90 -12.57 15.19
C THR A 113 11.10 -12.10 14.40
N ILE A 114 10.95 -12.01 13.08
CA ILE A 114 12.00 -11.68 12.12
C ILE A 114 11.55 -10.46 11.32
N ARG A 115 12.48 -9.55 11.01
CA ARG A 115 12.25 -8.41 10.13
C ARG A 115 12.65 -8.74 8.71
N GLY A 116 11.92 -8.21 7.73
CA GLY A 116 12.21 -8.41 6.32
C GLY A 116 11.40 -7.46 5.46
N GLN A 117 11.57 -7.57 4.14
CA GLN A 117 10.80 -6.82 3.16
C GLN A 117 9.71 -7.71 2.58
N LEU A 118 8.46 -7.27 2.63
CA LEU A 118 7.36 -7.93 1.93
C LEU A 118 7.57 -7.71 0.44
N VAL A 119 7.83 -8.74 -0.36
CA VAL A 119 8.11 -8.58 -1.80
C VAL A 119 6.87 -8.75 -2.67
N ASP A 120 5.86 -9.45 -2.16
CA ASP A 120 4.52 -9.61 -2.72
C ASP A 120 3.53 -9.96 -1.59
N ALA A 121 2.28 -10.25 -1.92
CA ALA A 121 1.22 -10.49 -0.94
C ALA A 121 1.51 -11.66 0.03
N ASP A 122 2.33 -12.62 -0.40
CA ASP A 122 2.52 -13.91 0.25
C ASP A 122 3.98 -14.20 0.60
N THR A 123 4.91 -13.29 0.28
CA THR A 123 6.35 -13.55 0.38
C THR A 123 7.12 -12.42 1.06
N VAL A 124 7.97 -12.79 2.02
CA VAL A 124 8.87 -11.85 2.72
C VAL A 124 10.33 -12.26 2.50
N ARG A 125 11.15 -11.33 2.02
CA ARG A 125 12.60 -11.48 1.94
C ARG A 125 13.24 -11.05 3.26
N VAL A 126 14.04 -11.92 3.86
CA VAL A 126 14.80 -11.62 5.07
C VAL A 126 16.25 -11.34 4.68
N GLY A 127 16.76 -10.18 5.10
CA GLY A 127 18.17 -9.80 4.91
C GLY A 127 19.07 -10.38 6.00
N PHE A 128 20.36 -10.45 5.71
CA PHE A 128 21.42 -10.78 6.68
C PHE A 128 21.84 -9.56 7.48
#